data_AF-A0A151X323-F1
#
_entry.id   AF-A0A151X323-F1
#
_cell.length_a   1.000
_cell.length_b   1.000
_cell.length_c   1.000
_cell.angle_alpha   90.00
_cell.angle_beta   90.00
_cell.angle_gamma   90.00
#
_symmetry.space_group_name_H-M   'P 1'
#
loop_
_entity.id
_entity.type
_entity.pdbx_description
1 polymer ?
#
loop_
_entity_poly.entity_id
_entity_poly.type
_entity_poly.pdbx_seq_one_letter_code
_entity_poly.pdbx_strand_id
1 'polypeptide(L)'
;FLTKDRNIVKIYNIVSNKCSDNYLIGKYFTESSSLYDYPFSSNYLNIYELRGGFSNLQKWAFSDIASKCIIFPSSQNNSFISFLLLHTRESDK
;
A
#
# COMPACT_ATOMS: atom_id res chain seq x y z
N PHE A 1 2.86 0.36 -2.05
CA PHE A 1 1.73 0.74 -2.92
C PHE A 1 0.44 0.50 -2.17
N LEU A 2 -0.61 1.28 -2.45
CA LEU A 2 -1.96 1.10 -1.91
C LEU A 2 -2.84 0.50 -3.01
N THR A 3 -3.54 -0.60 -2.73
CA THR A 3 -4.55 -1.18 -3.64
C THR A 3 -5.90 -0.48 -3.49
N LYS A 4 -6.80 -0.68 -4.45
CA LYS A 4 -8.20 -0.21 -4.36
C LYS A 4 -8.95 -0.83 -3.18
N ASP A 5 -8.58 -2.04 -2.78
CA ASP A 5 -9.09 -2.71 -1.56
C ASP A 5 -8.41 -2.21 -0.26
N ARG A 6 -7.64 -1.11 -0.34
CA ARG A 6 -6.92 -0.48 0.77
C ARG A 6 -5.85 -1.35 1.44
N ASN A 7 -5.28 -2.31 0.71
CA ASN A 7 -4.12 -3.07 1.18
C ASN A 7 -2.82 -2.31 0.90
N ILE A 8 -1.93 -2.23 1.89
CA ILE A 8 -0.57 -1.73 1.67
C ILE A 8 0.33 -2.87 1.23
N VAL A 9 0.82 -2.77 -0.01
CA VAL A 9 1.61 -3.80 -0.70
C VAL A 9 3.06 -3.38 -0.82
N LYS A 10 3.96 -4.28 -0.43
CA LYS A 10 5.38 -4.25 -0.78
C LYS A 10 5.59 -5.06 -2.07
N ILE A 11 6.12 -4.40 -3.08
CA ILE A 11 6.37 -5.00 -4.40
C ILE A 11 7.75 -5.66 -4.38
N TYR A 12 7.82 -6.91 -4.84
CA TYR A 12 9.06 -7.66 -5.01
C TYR A 12 9.49 -7.72 -6.48
N ASN A 13 8.52 -7.73 -7.41
CA ASN A 13 8.81 -7.80 -8.83
C ASN A 13 7.72 -7.11 -9.68
N ILE A 14 8.09 -6.70 -10.89
CA ILE A 14 7.20 -6.16 -11.92
C ILE A 14 7.36 -7.03 -13.15
N VAL A 15 6.26 -7.63 -13.59
CA VAL A 15 6.24 -8.48 -14.78
C VAL A 15 5.57 -7.72 -15.90
N SER A 16 6.28 -7.59 -17.02
CA SER A 16 5.75 -7.03 -18.26
C SER A 16 5.78 -8.08 -19.35
N ASN A 17 4.66 -8.23 -20.05
CA ASN A 17 4.55 -9.11 -21.21
C ASN A 17 4.08 -8.25 -22.40
N LYS A 18 4.72 -8.41 -23.55
CA LYS A 18 4.39 -7.63 -24.75
C LYS A 18 2.98 -7.90 -25.28
N CYS A 19 2.39 -9.04 -24.93
CA CYS A 19 1.08 -9.47 -25.44
C CYS A 19 -0.03 -9.51 -24.36
N SER A 20 0.24 -9.13 -23.11
CA SER A 20 -0.76 -9.16 -22.04
C SER A 20 -0.57 -8.01 -21.05
N ASP A 21 -1.47 -7.91 -20.08
CA ASP A 21 -1.37 -6.91 -19.02
C ASP A 21 -0.07 -7.03 -18.21
N ASN A 22 0.38 -5.89 -17.71
CA ASN A 22 1.48 -5.82 -16.77
C ASN A 22 0.97 -6.18 -15.37
N TYR A 23 1.81 -6.86 -14.60
CA TYR A 23 1.48 -7.29 -13.24
C TYR A 23 2.54 -6.89 -12.24
N LEU A 24 2.09 -6.62 -11.02
CA LEU A 24 2.95 -6.42 -9.87
C LEU A 24 2.89 -7.67 -8.99
N ILE A 25 4.06 -8.15 -8.56
CA ILE A 25 4.17 -9.29 -7.65
C ILE A 25 4.67 -8.78 -6.30
N GLY A 26 3.96 -9.12 -5.23
CA GLY A 26 4.11 -8.47 -3.94
C GLY A 26 3.57 -9.28 -2.77
N LYS A 27 3.72 -8.74 -1.57
CA LYS A 27 2.97 -9.15 -0.38
C LYS A 27 2.37 -7.91 0.27
N TYR A 28 1.22 -8.04 0.91
CA TYR A 28 0.61 -6.96 1.66
C TYR A 28 0.79 -7.14 3.17
N PHE A 29 0.71 -6.03 3.91
CA PHE A 29 0.70 -6.06 5.38
C PHE A 29 -0.64 -6.57 5.88
N THR A 30 -0.61 -7.60 6.72
CA THR A 30 -1.83 -8.27 7.21
C THR A 30 -2.62 -7.45 8.23
N GLU A 31 -1.96 -6.52 8.91
CA GLU A 31 -2.59 -5.63 9.89
C GLU A 31 -2.32 -4.16 9.52
N SER A 32 -3.40 -3.38 9.43
CA SER A 32 -3.33 -1.94 9.25
C SER A 32 -4.40 -1.23 10.09
N SER A 33 -4.06 -0.06 10.62
CA SER A 33 -4.95 0.78 11.41
C SER A 33 -4.72 2.26 11.13
N SER A 34 -5.60 3.11 11.63
CA SER A 34 -5.32 4.55 11.67
C SER A 34 -4.09 4.81 12.54
N LEU A 35 -3.23 5.72 12.08
CA LEU A 35 -2.09 6.23 12.84
C LEU A 35 -2.55 7.18 13.95
N TYR A 36 -3.62 7.92 13.69
CA TYR A 36 -4.26 8.84 14.65
C TYR A 36 -5.75 9.01 14.31
N ASP A 37 -6.54 9.36 15.31
CA ASP A 37 -7.99 9.61 15.15
C ASP A 37 -8.43 11.05 15.44
N TYR A 38 -7.55 11.88 16.01
CA TYR A 38 -7.80 13.31 16.21
C TYR A 38 -6.90 14.15 15.31
N PRO A 39 -7.41 15.19 14.61
CA PRO A 39 -8.80 15.70 14.64
C PRO A 39 -9.81 14.85 13.84
N PHE A 40 -9.34 13.91 13.01
CA PHE A 40 -10.14 12.88 12.35
C PHE A 40 -9.22 11.70 12.01
N SER A 41 -9.81 10.56 11.65
CA SER A 41 -9.04 9.34 11.35
C SER A 41 -8.09 9.54 10.18
N SER A 42 -6.82 9.21 10.39
CA SER A 42 -5.78 9.26 9.37
C SER A 42 -6.06 8.36 8.17
N ASN A 43 -6.95 7.37 8.33
CA ASN A 43 -7.46 6.51 7.25
C ASN A 43 -8.13 7.32 6.13
N TYR A 44 -8.77 8.45 6.45
CA TYR A 44 -9.36 9.35 5.44
C TYR A 44 -8.30 9.99 4.54
N LEU A 45 -7.05 10.05 5.02
CA LEU A 45 -5.90 10.56 4.28
C LEU A 45 -5.03 9.44 3.71
N ASN A 46 -5.48 8.18 3.81
CA ASN A 46 -4.70 7.00 3.47
C ASN A 46 -3.34 6.94 4.19
N ILE A 47 -3.31 7.39 5.44
CA ILE A 47 -2.16 7.27 6.33
C ILE A 47 -2.44 6.14 7.30
N TYR A 48 -1.56 5.14 7.30
CA TYR A 48 -1.78 3.89 8.02
C TYR A 48 -0.60 3.59 8.95
N GLU A 49 -0.92 3.13 10.15
CA GLU A 49 0.01 2.33 10.95
C GLU A 49 -0.08 0.88 10.49
N LEU A 50 1.06 0.23 10.28
CA LEU A 50 1.18 -1.13 9.79
C LEU A 50 1.90 -1.98 10.83
N ARG A 51 1.32 -3.13 11.13
CA ARG A 51 1.82 -4.08 12.13
C ARG A 51 1.78 -5.49 11.57
N GLY A 52 2.30 -6.42 12.38
CA GLY A 52 2.25 -7.84 12.08
C GLY A 52 3.14 -8.27 10.92
N GLY A 53 2.72 -9.34 10.25
CA GLY A 53 3.46 -9.97 9.17
C GLY A 53 2.97 -9.60 7.77
N PHE A 54 3.58 -10.24 6.79
CA PHE A 54 3.18 -10.14 5.39
C PHE A 54 2.29 -11.32 4.99
N SER A 55 1.40 -11.07 4.04
CA SER A 55 0.63 -12.10 3.35
C SER A 55 1.52 -13.11 2.62
N ASN A 56 0.90 -14.16 2.10
CA ASN A 56 1.50 -14.95 1.03
C ASN A 56 1.75 -14.08 -0.22
N LEU A 57 2.66 -14.54 -1.08
CA LEU A 57 2.96 -13.86 -2.34
C LEU A 57 1.72 -13.82 -3.22
N GLN A 58 1.40 -12.64 -3.74
CA GLN A 58 0.24 -12.40 -4.59
C GLN A 58 0.62 -11.55 -5.79
N LYS A 59 -0.31 -11.46 -6.75
CA LYS A 59 -0.18 -10.62 -7.94
C LYS A 59 -1.34 -9.63 -8.02
N TRP A 60 -1.06 -8.44 -8.54
CA TRP A 60 -2.04 -7.39 -8.81
C TRP A 60 -1.85 -6.87 -10.24
N ALA A 61 -2.95 -6.62 -10.94
CA ALA A 61 -2.91 -5.81 -12.14
C ALA A 61 -2.63 -4.35 -11.77
N PHE A 62 -2.12 -3.56 -12.71
CA PHE A 62 -1.92 -2.12 -12.48
C PHE A 62 -3.25 -1.40 -12.19
N SER A 63 -4.36 -1.90 -12.74
CA SER A 63 -5.71 -1.41 -12.48
C SER A 63 -6.16 -1.59 -11.02
N ASP A 64 -5.52 -2.48 -10.26
CA ASP A 64 -5.87 -2.74 -8.86
C ASP A 64 -5.17 -1.77 -7.90
N ILE A 65 -4.21 -1.00 -8.42
CA ILE A 65 -3.43 -0.04 -7.64
C ILE A 65 -4.14 1.31 -7.62
N ALA A 66 -4.39 1.80 -6.41
CA ALA A 66 -4.96 3.12 -6.19
C ALA A 66 -3.88 4.20 -6.16
N SER A 67 -2.76 3.95 -5.46
CA SER A 67 -1.71 4.96 -5.32
C SER A 67 -0.36 4.37 -4.90
N LYS A 68 0.69 5.19 -5.00
CA LYS A 68 2.01 4.87 -4.45
C LYS A 68 2.08 5.37 -3.01
N CYS A 69 2.78 4.61 -2.18
CA CYS A 69 3.03 4.99 -0.79
C CYS A 69 4.49 4.76 -0.44
N ILE A 70 4.97 5.55 0.51
CA ILE A 70 6.25 5.38 1.18
C ILE A 70 5.99 4.78 2.57
N ILE A 71 6.95 4.00 3.07
CA ILE A 71 6.87 3.31 4.35
C ILE A 71 8.12 3.64 5.15
N PHE A 72 7.94 4.05 6.39
CA PHE A 72 9.01 4.35 7.34
C PHE A 72 8.89 3.46 8.58
N PRO A 73 10.00 3.07 9.21
CA PRO A 73 9.94 2.43 10.52
C PRO A 73 9.39 3.43 11.55
N SER A 74 8.51 2.94 12.43
CA SER A 74 8.03 3.69 13.58
C SER A 74 9.03 3.60 14.74
N SER A 75 8.98 4.57 15.66
CA SER A 75 9.71 4.49 16.93
C SER A 75 9.14 3.44 17.88
N GLN A 76 7.89 3.02 17.66
CA GLN A 76 7.28 1.92 18.40
C GLN A 76 7.72 0.57 17.81
N ASN A 77 8.22 -0.33 18.66
CA ASN A 77 8.77 -1.62 18.24
C ASN A 77 7.84 -2.38 17.27
N ASN A 78 8.42 -2.87 16.18
CA ASN A 78 7.78 -3.70 15.14
C ASN A 78 6.57 -3.07 14.43
N SER A 79 6.51 -1.74 14.32
CA SER A 79 5.50 -1.07 13.50
C SER A 79 6.14 -0.22 12.40
N PHE A 80 5.37 -0.02 11.33
CA PHE A 80 5.73 0.86 10.22
C PHE A 80 4.62 1.88 10.01
N ILE A 81 4.97 3.02 9.43
CA ILE A 81 4.01 4.06 9.07
C ILE A 81 4.03 4.20 7.55
N SER A 82 2.85 4.17 6.94
CA SER A 82 2.69 4.40 5.51
C SER A 82 2.04 5.75 5.24
N PHE A 83 2.66 6.50 4.34
CA PHE A 83 2.12 7.74 3.78
C PHE A 83 1.96 7.60 2.28
N LEU A 84 0.90 8.17 1.73
CA LEU A 84 0.79 8.31 0.28
C LEU A 84 1.88 9.24 -0.27
N LEU A 85 2.36 8.94 -1.47
CA LEU A 85 3.17 9.86 -2.24
C LEU A 85 2.23 10.91 -2.85
N LEU A 86 2.22 12.10 -2.25
CA LEU A 86 1.47 13.25 -2.76
C LEU A 86 1.87 13.56 -4.20
N HIS A 87 0.90 13.95 -5.03
CA HIS A 87 1.07 14.25 -6.45
C HIS A 87 1.52 13.08 -7.34
N THR A 88 1.47 11.83 -6.85
CA THR A 88 1.35 10.70 -7.77
C THR A 88 -0.09 10.70 -8.28
N ARG A 89 -0.25 10.94 -9.59
CA ARG A 89 -1.53 10.98 -10.30
C ARG A 89 -2.50 9.95 -9.71
N GLU A 90 -3.62 10.39 -9.15
CA GLU A 90 -4.78 9.52 -9.04
C GLU A 90 -5.10 9.11 -10.49
N SER A 91 -5.17 7.81 -10.76
CA SER A 91 -5.79 7.37 -12.00
C SER A 91 -7.26 7.76 -11.89
N ASP A 92 -7.61 8.89 -12.51
CA ASP A 92 -8.99 9.32 -12.69
C ASP A 92 -9.80 8.11 -13.17
N LYS A 93 -10.91 7.85 -12.48
CA LYS A 93 -11.82 6.73 -12.75
C LYS A 93 -12.42 6.82 -14.15
#